data_AF-A0A534JJK8-F1
#
_entry.id   AF-A0A534JJK8-F1
#
_cell.length_a   1.000
_cell.length_b   1.000
_cell.length_c   1.000
_cell.angle_alpha   90.00
_cell.angle_beta   90.00
_cell.angle_gamma   90.00
#
_symmetry.space_group_name_H-M   'P 1'
#
loop_
_entity.id
_entity.type
_entity.pdbx_description
1 polymer ?
#
loop_
_entity_poly.entity_id
_entity_poly.type
_entity_poly.pdbx_seq_one_letter_code
_entity_poly.pdbx_strand_id
1 'polypeptide(L)'
;MATVDLDETAKGILKATLASPKTAGELTRIFGLPGAVVVDYLGLLEQLGLLRVVLSYFGRDGRMVRYYQADLPIDMSDVASSEAAGR
;
A
#
# COMPACT_ATOMS: atom_id res chain seq x y z
N MET A 1 10.44 -11.09 -13.26
CA MET A 1 9.68 -10.48 -12.14
C MET A 1 8.49 -11.39 -11.87
N ALA A 2 8.27 -11.82 -10.62
CA ALA A 2 7.09 -12.62 -10.30
C ALA A 2 5.86 -11.72 -10.40
N THR A 3 4.86 -12.12 -11.18
CA THR A 3 3.57 -11.43 -11.26
C THR A 3 2.82 -11.69 -9.96
N VAL A 4 2.66 -10.66 -9.13
CA VAL A 4 1.83 -10.72 -7.92
C VAL A 4 0.38 -10.54 -8.36
N ASP A 5 -0.43 -11.58 -8.19
CA ASP A 5 -1.87 -11.47 -8.39
C ASP A 5 -2.53 -10.94 -7.11
N LEU A 6 -3.07 -9.74 -7.20
CA LEU A 6 -3.77 -9.07 -6.10
C LEU A 6 -5.27 -9.10 -6.37
N ASP A 7 -6.06 -9.44 -5.36
CA ASP A 7 -7.50 -9.24 -5.44
C ASP A 7 -7.88 -7.75 -5.47
N GLU A 8 -9.15 -7.47 -5.78
CA GLU A 8 -9.64 -6.10 -5.89
C GLU A 8 -9.60 -5.32 -4.57
N THR A 9 -9.65 -6.01 -3.43
CA THR A 9 -9.57 -5.37 -2.11
C THR A 9 -8.15 -4.88 -1.86
N ALA A 10 -7.15 -5.73 -2.08
CA ALA A 10 -5.74 -5.38 -1.95
C ALA A 10 -5.37 -4.24 -2.91
N LYS A 11 -5.82 -4.28 -4.16
CA LYS A 11 -5.65 -3.18 -5.12
C LYS A 11 -6.30 -1.88 -4.63
N GLY A 12 -7.49 -1.97 -4.06
CA GLY A 12 -8.21 -0.83 -3.48
C GLY A 12 -7.42 -0.17 -2.35
N ILE A 13 -6.95 -0.98 -1.38
CA ILE A 13 -6.14 -0.51 -0.26
C ILE A 13 -4.86 0.18 -0.76
N LEU A 14 -4.15 -0.46 -1.70
CA LEU A 14 -2.92 0.06 -2.28
C LEU A 14 -3.13 1.43 -2.95
N LYS A 15 -4.20 1.58 -3.75
CA LYS A 15 -4.60 2.86 -4.36
C LYS A 15 -4.91 3.92 -3.30
N ALA A 16 -5.63 3.56 -2.23
CA ALA A 16 -5.96 4.50 -1.17
C ALA A 16 -4.70 5.01 -0.44
N THR A 17 -3.73 4.14 -0.21
CA THR A 17 -2.43 4.47 0.43
C THR A 17 -1.46 5.18 -0.52
N LEU A 18 -1.66 5.08 -1.82
CA LEU A 18 -0.91 5.82 -2.84
C LEU A 18 -1.31 7.30 -2.85
N ALA A 19 -2.61 7.58 -2.68
CA ALA A 19 -3.12 8.94 -2.62
C ALA A 19 -2.65 9.70 -1.37
N SER A 20 -2.62 9.02 -0.22
CA SER A 20 -2.01 9.53 1.02
C SER A 20 -1.79 8.41 2.02
N PRO A 21 -0.84 8.54 2.97
CA PRO A 21 -0.66 7.55 4.02
C PRO A 21 -1.96 7.34 4.81
N LYS A 22 -2.31 6.08 5.12
CA LYS A 22 -3.53 5.72 5.86
C LYS A 22 -3.27 4.74 6.99
N THR A 23 -4.07 4.85 8.03
CA THR A 23 -4.16 3.87 9.12
C THR A 23 -5.11 2.73 8.77
N ALA A 24 -4.94 1.58 9.43
CA ALA A 24 -5.90 0.48 9.33
C ALA A 24 -7.33 0.92 9.67
N GLY A 25 -7.49 1.79 10.68
CA GLY A 25 -8.81 2.31 11.07
C GLY A 25 -9.46 3.21 10.03
N GLU A 26 -8.69 4.00 9.27
CA GLU A 26 -9.24 4.77 8.14
C GLU A 26 -9.65 3.84 6.99
N LEU A 27 -8.82 2.85 6.67
CA LEU A 27 -9.10 1.87 5.62
C LEU A 27 -10.34 1.03 5.94
N THR A 28 -10.52 0.60 7.20
CA THR A 28 -11.76 -0.03 7.69
C THR A 28 -12.99 0.81 7.36
N ARG A 29 -12.93 2.13 7.56
CA ARG A 29 -14.07 3.03 7.28
C ARG A 29 -14.30 3.23 5.79
N ILE A 30 -13.23 3.31 4.99
CA ILE A 30 -13.32 3.50 3.54
C ILE A 30 -13.92 2.28 2.85
N PHE A 31 -13.47 1.07 3.23
CA PHE A 31 -13.85 -0.17 2.56
C PHE A 31 -14.99 -0.94 3.26
N GLY A 32 -15.41 -0.51 4.45
CA GLY A 32 -16.45 -1.20 5.23
C GLY A 32 -16.01 -2.60 5.72
N LEU A 33 -14.71 -2.84 5.84
CA LEU A 33 -14.14 -4.15 6.19
C LEU A 33 -13.79 -4.25 7.67
N PRO A 34 -13.90 -5.43 8.30
CA PRO A 34 -13.44 -5.64 9.66
C PRO A 34 -11.96 -5.26 9.82
N GLY A 35 -11.61 -4.66 10.97
CA GLY A 35 -10.24 -4.19 11.23
C GLY A 35 -9.17 -5.29 11.10
N ALA A 36 -9.49 -6.52 11.53
CA ALA A 36 -8.59 -7.66 11.37
C ALA A 36 -8.27 -7.95 9.90
N VAL A 37 -9.29 -7.98 9.03
CA VAL A 37 -9.14 -8.21 7.59
C VAL A 37 -8.26 -7.13 6.95
N VAL A 38 -8.45 -5.87 7.32
CA VAL A 38 -7.61 -4.77 6.83
C VAL A 38 -6.16 -4.94 7.28
N VAL A 39 -5.93 -5.34 8.53
CA VAL A 39 -4.59 -5.60 9.06
C VAL A 39 -3.92 -6.76 8.31
N ASP A 40 -4.66 -7.82 7.97
CA ASP A 40 -4.14 -8.94 7.19
C ASP A 40 -3.69 -8.49 5.79
N TYR A 41 -4.49 -7.67 5.10
CA TYR A 41 -4.09 -7.09 3.81
C TYR A 41 -2.88 -6.16 3.92
N LEU A 42 -2.82 -5.32 4.95
CA LEU A 42 -1.67 -4.44 5.17
C LEU A 42 -0.40 -5.26 5.39
N GLY A 43 -0.47 -6.33 6.18
CA GLY A 43 0.64 -7.26 6.40
C GLY A 43 1.08 -7.96 5.11
N LEU A 44 0.13 -8.45 4.31
CA LEU A 44 0.42 -9.06 3.01
C LEU A 44 1.14 -8.08 2.08
N LEU A 45 0.61 -6.86 1.93
CA LEU A 45 1.18 -5.86 1.03
C LEU A 45 2.54 -5.34 1.51
N GLU A 46 2.76 -5.25 2.83
CA GLU A 46 4.06 -4.93 3.42
C GLU A 46 5.08 -6.05 3.16
N GLN A 47 4.70 -7.33 3.31
CA GLN A 47 5.55 -8.48 2.99
C GLN A 47 5.95 -8.54 1.51
N LEU A 48 5.07 -8.08 0.63
CA LEU A 48 5.34 -7.96 -0.81
C LEU A 48 6.17 -6.72 -1.16
N GLY A 49 6.49 -5.86 -0.19
CA GLY A 49 7.24 -4.62 -0.39
C GLY A 49 6.45 -3.52 -1.09
N LEU A 50 5.12 -3.63 -1.15
CA LEU A 50 4.23 -2.67 -1.81
C LEU A 50 3.73 -1.57 -0.87
N LEU A 51 3.89 -1.77 0.44
CA LEU A 51 3.60 -0.80 1.49
C LEU A 51 4.80 -0.66 2.41
N ARG A 52 4.91 0.51 3.03
CA ARG A 52 5.77 0.73 4.18
C ARG A 52 5.09 1.58 5.24
N VAL A 53 5.50 1.42 6.48
CA VAL A 53 5.09 2.29 7.58
C VAL A 53 5.89 3.59 7.53
N VAL A 54 5.21 4.73 7.50
CA VAL A 54 5.85 6.06 7.43
C VAL A 54 5.70 6.90 8.70
N LEU A 55 4.75 6.53 9.57
CA LEU A 55 4.59 7.11 10.90
C LEU A 55 4.02 6.05 11.85
N SER A 56 4.55 6.01 13.08
CA SER A 56 4.03 5.19 14.16
C SER A 56 4.01 5.98 15.47
N TYR A 57 2.92 5.89 16.21
CA TYR A 57 2.81 6.49 17.54
C TYR A 57 1.81 5.75 18.41
N PHE A 58 1.89 5.95 19.72
CA PHE A 58 0.89 5.45 20.66
C PHE A 58 -0.31 6.39 20.74
N GLY A 59 -1.50 5.85 20.48
CA GLY A 59 -2.77 6.52 20.72
C GLY A 59 -3.02 6.73 22.21
N ARG A 60 -4.05 7.53 22.52
CA ARG A 60 -4.45 7.81 23.91
C ARG A 60 -4.91 6.57 24.68
N ASP A 61 -5.35 5.54 23.97
CA ASP A 61 -5.74 4.24 24.50
C ASP A 61 -4.55 3.28 24.69
N GLY A 62 -3.31 3.77 24.49
CA GLY A 62 -2.10 2.97 24.59
C GLY A 62 -1.88 2.03 23.40
N ARG A 63 -2.71 2.10 22.34
CA ARG A 63 -2.56 1.25 21.15
C ARG A 63 -1.64 1.92 20.14
N MET A 64 -0.81 1.11 19.49
CA MET A 64 0.05 1.59 18.40
C MET A 64 -0.81 1.90 17.16
N VAL A 65 -0.71 3.12 16.65
CA VAL A 65 -1.28 3.55 15.38
C VAL A 65 -0.15 3.65 14.37
N ARG A 66 -0.35 3.06 13.19
CA ARG A 66 0.62 3.07 12.08
C ARG A 66 -0.03 3.66 10.84
N TYR A 67 0.68 4.56 10.18
CA TYR A 67 0.33 5.07 8.85
C TYR A 67 1.14 4.32 7.79
N TYR A 68 0.43 3.74 6.83
CA TYR A 68 0.99 2.98 5.73
C TYR A 68 0.92 3.79 4.44
N GLN A 69 2.01 3.80 3.68
CA GLN A 69 2.11 4.45 2.37
C GLN A 69 2.49 3.42 1.31
N ALA A 70 1.91 3.54 0.12
CA ALA A 70 2.31 2.74 -1.03
C ALA A 70 3.73 3.06 -1.47
N ASP A 71 4.51 2.02 -1.71
CA ASP A 71 5.86 2.09 -2.24
C ASP A 71 5.91 1.22 -3.50
N LEU A 72 5.46 1.79 -4.62
CA LEU A 72 5.36 1.07 -5.89
C LEU A 72 6.63 1.28 -6.70
N PRO A 73 7.25 0.20 -7.24
CA PRO A 73 8.34 0.36 -8.19
C PRO A 73 7.81 1.11 -9.42
N ILE A 74 8.53 2.15 -9.83
CA ILE A 74 8.25 2.85 -11.08
C ILE A 74 8.64 1.92 -12.22
N ASP A 75 7.68 1.60 -13.09
CA ASP A 75 7.98 0.89 -14.32
C ASP A 75 8.76 1.83 -15.26
N MET A 76 10.07 1.57 -15.39
CA MET A 76 10.98 2.32 -16.25
C MET A 76 11.01 1.78 -17.69
N SER A 77 10.18 0.77 -18.03
CA SER A 77 10.18 0.14 -19.36
C SER A 77 9.83 1.14 -20.49
N ASP A 78 8.97 2.12 -20.19
CA ASP A 78 8.60 3.18 -21.13
C ASP A 78 9.76 4.17 -21.37
N VAL A 79 10.60 4.39 -20.35
CA VAL A 79 11.77 5.29 -20.44
C VAL A 79 12.82 4.68 -21.37
N ALA A 80 13.12 3.39 -21.22
CA ALA A 80 14.11 2.68 -22.03
C ALA A 80 13.76 2.61 -23.53
N SER A 81 12.47 2.54 -23.86
CA SER A 81 12.00 2.47 -25.26
C SER A 81 12.14 3.81 -26.00
N SER A 82 12.06 4.94 -25.27
CA SER A 82 12.21 6.28 -25.86
C SER A 82 13.67 6.63 -26.23
N GLU A 83 14.65 6.15 -25.46
CA GLU A 83 16.08 6.40 -25.74
C GLU A 83 16.60 5.62 -26.94
N ALA A 84 16.00 4.46 -27.25
CA ALA A 84 16.34 3.66 -28.43
C ALA A 84 15.76 4.22 -29.73
N ALA A 85 14.64 4.96 -29.68
CA ALA A 85 14.02 5.57 -30.85
C ALA A 85 14.60 6.95 -31.23
N GLY A 86 15.45 7.53 -30.38
CA GLY A 86 16.14 8.80 -30.60
C GLY A 86 17.59 8.68 -31.11
N ARG A 87 18.03 7.48 -31.54
CA ARG A 87 19.36 7.24 -32.12
C ARG A 87 19.27 6.78 -33.57
#